data_AF-A0A496VBC4-F1
#
_entry.id   AF-A0A496VBC4-F1
#
_cell.length_a   1.000
_cell.length_b   1.000
_cell.length_c   1.000
_cell.angle_alpha   90.00
_cell.angle_beta   90.00
_cell.angle_gamma   90.00
#
_symmetry.space_group_name_H-M   'P 1'
#
loop_
_entity.id
_entity.type
_entity.pdbx_description
1 polymer ?
#
loop_
_entity_poly.entity_id
_entity_poly.type
_entity_poly.pdbx_seq_one_letter_code
_entity_poly.pdbx_strand_id
1 'polypeptide(L)'
;MHSAKTTNTTLALAISAVLATASSQAASVAPNQEAFWNSKYTYDDAALLAEYWGKPDPWYAKLKIGRLLVSGEDAAIQKALQQARQQGQQESEAFWNSKYTYDDAELLAEYWGKSTWDAKLKIARLLVSGDDAAIQKDLQQAKAEQQQWNAYSNSKYTYDDAAVLAEYWGKSEAWDAKLKIGSLLVSGDEAAIQKALQQAKP
;
A
#
# COMPACT_ATOMS: atom_id res chain seq x y z
N MET A 1 39.52 -42.90 -38.72
CA MET A 1 39.07 -43.37 -37.39
C MET A 1 39.59 -42.41 -36.34
N HIS A 2 38.69 -41.84 -35.52
CA HIS A 2 38.92 -41.09 -34.26
C HIS A 2 39.58 -39.69 -34.36
N SER A 3 39.20 -38.66 -33.60
CA SER A 3 37.98 -38.28 -32.85
C SER A 3 38.21 -36.86 -32.34
N ALA A 4 37.15 -36.05 -32.26
CA ALA A 4 37.15 -34.67 -31.75
C ALA A 4 37.48 -34.60 -30.23
N LYS A 5 38.07 -33.47 -29.78
CA LYS A 5 37.99 -33.00 -28.39
C LYS A 5 38.49 -31.54 -28.26
N THR A 6 37.61 -30.57 -28.49
CA THR A 6 37.77 -29.20 -27.97
C THR A 6 36.41 -28.57 -27.74
N THR A 7 35.81 -28.86 -26.60
CA THR A 7 34.78 -28.03 -25.96
C THR A 7 34.67 -28.57 -24.54
N ASN A 8 35.29 -27.93 -23.54
CA ASN A 8 34.96 -28.10 -22.10
C ASN A 8 35.80 -27.17 -21.19
N THR A 9 36.03 -25.91 -21.58
CA THR A 9 36.77 -24.97 -20.69
C THR A 9 35.99 -23.70 -20.39
N THR A 10 35.03 -23.31 -21.23
CA THR A 10 34.20 -22.12 -21.01
C THR A 10 33.00 -22.35 -20.08
N LEU A 11 32.54 -23.60 -19.91
CA LEU A 11 31.37 -23.89 -19.06
C LEU A 11 31.71 -23.95 -17.55
N ALA A 12 32.96 -24.26 -17.19
CA ALA A 12 33.36 -24.40 -15.78
C ALA A 12 33.46 -23.06 -15.05
N LEU A 13 33.86 -21.98 -15.74
CA LEU A 13 34.00 -20.63 -15.15
C LEU A 13 32.66 -19.94 -14.89
N ALA A 14 31.63 -20.21 -15.69
CA ALA A 14 30.31 -19.62 -15.51
C ALA A 14 29.54 -20.21 -14.32
N ILE A 15 29.76 -21.50 -14.00
CA ILE A 15 29.10 -22.18 -12.87
C ILE A 15 29.71 -21.73 -11.54
N SER A 16 31.03 -21.51 -11.47
CA SER A 16 31.70 -21.02 -10.25
C SER A 16 31.32 -19.59 -9.87
N ALA A 17 31.04 -18.70 -10.84
CA ALA A 17 30.64 -17.32 -10.56
C ALA A 17 29.18 -17.18 -10.05
N VAL A 18 28.28 -18.06 -10.50
CA VAL A 18 26.87 -18.09 -10.06
C VAL A 18 26.73 -18.73 -8.67
N LEU A 19 27.56 -19.72 -8.34
CA LEU A 19 27.61 -20.30 -6.98
C LEU A 19 28.23 -19.35 -5.96
N ALA A 20 29.25 -18.55 -6.33
CA ALA A 20 29.86 -17.57 -5.43
C ALA A 20 28.91 -16.41 -5.06
N THR A 21 28.07 -15.97 -6.00
CA THR A 21 27.08 -14.91 -5.74
C THR A 21 25.93 -15.40 -4.87
N ALA A 22 25.40 -16.61 -5.08
CA ALA A 22 24.39 -17.22 -4.21
C ALA A 22 24.91 -17.49 -2.78
N SER A 23 26.19 -17.89 -2.63
CA SER A 23 26.80 -18.11 -1.30
C SER A 23 27.03 -16.81 -0.51
N SER A 24 27.29 -15.67 -1.17
CA SER A 24 27.47 -14.38 -0.49
C SER A 24 26.19 -13.82 0.14
N GLN A 25 25.03 -14.06 -0.47
CA GLN A 25 23.74 -13.58 0.03
C GLN A 25 23.28 -14.37 1.27
N ALA A 26 23.50 -15.69 1.29
CA ALA A 26 23.13 -16.57 2.40
C ALA A 26 24.12 -16.52 3.59
N ALA A 27 25.42 -16.32 3.34
CA ALA A 27 26.45 -16.24 4.40
C ALA A 27 26.39 -14.96 5.25
N SER A 28 25.68 -13.92 4.79
CA SER A 28 25.65 -12.60 5.45
C SER A 28 24.54 -12.40 6.50
N VAL A 29 23.58 -13.33 6.63
CA VAL A 29 22.42 -13.13 7.52
C VAL A 29 22.78 -13.28 9.00
N ALA A 30 23.51 -14.34 9.36
CA ALA A 30 23.92 -14.61 10.73
C ALA A 30 24.75 -13.49 11.38
N PRO A 31 25.84 -12.99 10.75
CA PRO A 31 26.64 -11.91 11.36
C PRO A 31 25.86 -10.60 11.46
N ASN A 32 24.97 -10.28 10.51
CA ASN A 32 24.14 -9.08 10.58
C ASN A 32 23.11 -9.18 11.72
N GLN A 33 22.49 -10.35 11.86
CA GLN A 33 21.53 -10.59 12.93
C GLN A 33 22.19 -10.45 14.32
N GLU A 34 23.34 -11.10 14.52
CA GLU A 34 24.09 -11.01 15.77
C GLU A 34 24.57 -9.58 16.05
N ALA A 35 25.08 -8.87 15.03
CA ALA A 35 25.49 -7.48 15.16
C ALA A 35 24.33 -6.57 15.62
N PHE A 36 23.12 -6.78 15.11
CA PHE A 36 21.94 -6.05 15.58
C PHE A 36 21.61 -6.38 17.04
N TRP A 37 21.52 -7.67 17.39
CA TRP A 37 21.15 -8.12 18.74
C TRP A 37 22.12 -7.68 19.83
N ASN A 38 23.41 -7.60 19.50
CA ASN A 38 24.46 -7.14 20.41
C ASN A 38 24.67 -5.62 20.37
N SER A 39 23.85 -4.87 19.62
CA SER A 39 23.96 -3.42 19.50
C SER A 39 23.09 -2.65 20.50
N LYS A 40 23.22 -1.33 20.48
CA LYS A 40 22.36 -0.39 21.22
C LYS A 40 20.98 -0.14 20.56
N TYR A 41 20.77 -0.65 19.35
CA TYR A 41 19.55 -0.39 18.58
C TYR A 41 18.42 -1.33 18.96
N THR A 42 17.23 -0.78 19.07
CA THR A 42 16.05 -1.48 19.56
C THR A 42 15.16 -1.99 18.43
N TYR A 43 14.17 -2.81 18.80
CA TYR A 43 13.07 -3.15 17.90
C TYR A 43 12.37 -1.90 17.35
N ASP A 44 12.14 -0.90 18.19
CA ASP A 44 11.44 0.34 17.82
C ASP A 44 12.25 1.16 16.83
N ASP A 45 13.59 1.22 16.99
CA ASP A 45 14.48 1.83 16.00
C ASP A 45 14.39 1.11 14.64
N ALA A 46 14.34 -0.23 14.66
CA ALA A 46 14.18 -1.01 13.43
C ALA A 46 12.79 -0.83 12.80
N ALA A 47 11.73 -0.75 13.60
CA ALA A 47 10.38 -0.50 13.09
C ALA A 47 10.29 0.88 12.44
N LEU A 48 10.82 1.91 13.10
CA LEU A 48 10.88 3.26 12.57
C LEU A 48 11.70 3.34 11.28
N LEU A 49 12.85 2.66 11.22
CA LEU A 49 13.68 2.62 10.01
C LEU A 49 13.06 1.79 8.89
N ALA A 50 12.29 0.75 9.20
CA ALA A 50 11.56 -0.01 8.19
C ALA A 50 10.52 0.87 7.49
N GLU A 51 9.75 1.64 8.26
CA GLU A 51 8.82 2.62 7.72
C GLU A 51 9.55 3.67 6.86
N TYR A 52 10.62 4.28 7.40
CA TYR A 52 11.43 5.27 6.70
C TYR A 52 12.04 4.75 5.39
N TRP A 53 12.41 3.48 5.33
CA TRP A 53 12.95 2.85 4.12
C TRP A 53 11.88 2.25 3.19
N GLY A 54 10.60 2.47 3.48
CA GLY A 54 9.49 1.95 2.68
C GLY A 54 9.46 0.42 2.67
N LYS A 55 9.57 -0.20 3.85
CA LYS A 55 9.59 -1.65 4.05
C LYS A 55 8.52 -2.03 5.08
N PRO A 56 7.68 -3.03 4.77
CA PRO A 56 6.57 -3.39 5.66
C PRO A 56 7.02 -4.15 6.91
N ASP A 57 8.24 -4.69 6.92
CA ASP A 57 8.72 -5.60 7.95
C ASP A 57 9.94 -5.02 8.69
N PRO A 58 9.85 -4.78 10.02
CA PRO A 58 10.97 -4.42 10.86
C PRO A 58 12.17 -5.38 10.77
N TRP A 59 11.95 -6.66 10.46
CA TRP A 59 13.02 -7.64 10.25
C TRP A 59 14.00 -7.21 9.16
N TYR A 60 13.49 -6.66 8.05
CA TYR A 60 14.35 -6.13 6.99
C TYR A 60 15.27 -5.03 7.53
N ALA A 61 14.73 -4.14 8.35
CA ALA A 61 15.51 -3.05 8.93
C ALA A 61 16.55 -3.56 9.93
N LYS A 62 16.23 -4.56 10.77
CA LYS A 62 17.21 -5.20 11.67
C LYS A 62 18.41 -5.74 10.90
N LEU A 63 18.17 -6.47 9.81
CA LEU A 63 19.25 -7.00 8.97
C LEU A 63 20.08 -5.90 8.31
N LYS A 64 19.44 -4.81 7.86
CA LYS A 64 20.14 -3.67 7.27
C LYS A 64 20.97 -2.91 8.31
N ILE A 65 20.43 -2.69 9.51
CA ILE A 65 21.16 -2.11 10.66
C ILE A 65 22.37 -2.99 10.99
N GLY A 66 22.17 -4.31 11.12
CA GLY A 66 23.24 -5.28 11.35
C GLY A 66 24.37 -5.18 10.33
N ARG A 67 24.04 -5.12 9.04
CA ARG A 67 25.03 -4.95 7.96
C ARG A 67 25.82 -3.64 8.09
N LEU A 68 25.13 -2.55 8.39
CA LEU A 68 25.76 -1.24 8.58
C LEU A 68 26.71 -1.27 9.79
N LEU A 69 26.34 -1.95 10.88
CA LEU A 69 27.20 -2.12 12.05
C LEU A 69 28.46 -2.93 11.74
N VAL A 70 28.31 -4.07 11.05
CA VAL A 70 29.46 -4.87 10.60
C VAL A 70 30.39 -4.06 9.69
N SER A 71 29.84 -3.10 8.94
CA SER A 71 30.59 -2.20 8.06
C SER A 71 31.14 -0.95 8.77
N GLY A 72 30.91 -0.80 10.08
CA GLY A 72 31.36 0.37 10.86
C GLY A 72 30.56 1.66 10.62
N GLU A 73 29.37 1.57 10.01
CA GLU A 73 28.53 2.71 9.60
C GLU A 73 27.48 3.12 10.65
N ASP A 74 27.83 3.11 11.95
CA ASP A 74 26.91 3.52 13.06
C ASP A 74 26.32 4.92 12.83
N ALA A 75 27.13 5.85 12.32
CA ALA A 75 26.72 7.21 12.00
C ALA A 75 25.61 7.27 10.93
N ALA A 76 25.61 6.35 9.95
CA ALA A 76 24.56 6.28 8.93
C ALA A 76 23.23 5.84 9.54
N ILE A 77 23.25 4.91 10.49
CA ILE A 77 22.05 4.46 11.22
C ILE A 77 21.49 5.61 12.07
N GLN A 78 22.34 6.30 12.83
CA GLN A 78 21.93 7.46 13.64
C GLN A 78 21.30 8.57 12.78
N LYS A 79 21.93 8.88 11.64
CA LYS A 79 21.39 9.87 10.70
C LYS A 79 20.03 9.44 10.16
N ALA A 80 19.88 8.18 9.75
CA ALA A 80 18.61 7.67 9.25
C ALA A 80 17.51 7.72 10.32
N LEU A 81 17.83 7.41 11.59
CA LEU A 81 16.87 7.55 12.70
C LEU A 81 16.46 8.99 12.94
N GLN A 82 17.41 9.93 12.91
CA GLN A 82 17.11 11.35 13.04
C GLN A 82 16.18 11.81 11.92
N GLN A 83 16.47 11.43 10.67
CA GLN A 83 15.64 11.76 9.52
C GLN A 83 14.25 11.14 9.61
N ALA A 84 14.15 9.88 10.04
CA ALA A 84 12.87 9.21 10.25
C ALA A 84 12.02 9.91 11.31
N ARG A 85 12.61 10.32 12.43
CA ARG A 85 11.92 11.07 13.50
C ARG A 85 11.46 12.44 13.00
N GLN A 86 12.32 13.16 12.27
CA GLN A 86 11.98 14.45 11.67
C GLN A 86 10.86 14.33 10.65
N GLN A 87 10.89 13.29 9.81
CA GLN A 87 9.83 13.01 8.86
C GLN A 87 8.50 12.74 9.58
N GLY A 88 8.49 11.89 10.61
CA GLY A 88 7.28 11.62 11.40
C GLY A 88 6.70 12.88 12.06
N GLN A 89 7.56 13.79 12.55
CA GLN A 89 7.14 15.08 13.08
C GLN A 89 6.53 15.99 12.01
N GLN A 90 7.22 16.14 10.87
CA GLN A 90 6.73 16.93 9.73
C GLN A 90 5.40 16.40 9.20
N GLU A 91 5.26 15.07 9.09
CA GLU A 91 4.01 14.44 8.66
C GLU A 91 2.88 14.74 9.67
N SER A 92 3.12 14.53 10.95
CA SER A 92 2.14 14.85 11.99
C SER A 92 1.72 16.32 11.94
N GLU A 93 2.67 17.25 11.91
CA GLU A 93 2.42 18.68 11.81
C GLU A 93 1.68 19.07 10.52
N ALA A 94 2.04 18.46 9.38
CA ALA A 94 1.40 18.72 8.11
C ALA A 94 -0.09 18.38 8.16
N PHE A 95 -0.48 17.24 8.74
CA PHE A 95 -1.89 16.91 8.91
C PHE A 95 -2.58 17.89 9.87
N TRP A 96 -2.05 18.10 11.07
CA TRP A 96 -2.69 18.91 12.12
C TRP A 96 -2.83 20.39 11.75
N ASN A 97 -1.92 20.93 10.94
CA ASN A 97 -1.97 22.31 10.46
C ASN A 97 -2.68 22.45 9.11
N SER A 98 -3.20 21.36 8.54
CA SER A 98 -3.93 21.40 7.26
C SER A 98 -5.40 21.77 7.42
N LYS A 99 -6.07 21.91 6.28
CA LYS A 99 -7.53 22.03 6.19
C LYS A 99 -8.29 20.70 6.36
N TYR A 100 -7.59 19.56 6.37
CA TYR A 100 -8.22 18.24 6.44
C TYR A 100 -8.54 17.87 7.87
N THR A 101 -9.72 17.29 8.06
CA THR A 101 -10.26 16.96 9.38
C THR A 101 -10.06 15.49 9.74
N TYR A 102 -10.38 15.15 10.99
CA TYR A 102 -10.49 13.75 11.41
C TYR A 102 -11.49 12.99 10.53
N ASP A 103 -12.64 13.60 10.23
CA ASP A 103 -13.71 12.97 9.43
C ASP A 103 -13.25 12.74 7.99
N ASP A 104 -12.49 13.66 7.39
CA ASP A 104 -11.90 13.44 6.07
C ASP A 104 -10.90 12.27 6.10
N ALA A 105 -10.11 12.16 7.17
CA ALA A 105 -9.18 11.04 7.34
C ALA A 105 -9.90 9.71 7.57
N GLU A 106 -11.01 9.68 8.30
CA GLU A 106 -11.83 8.49 8.51
C GLU A 106 -12.48 8.03 7.21
N LEU A 107 -13.06 8.96 6.44
CA LEU A 107 -13.64 8.66 5.13
C LEU A 107 -12.57 8.13 4.15
N LEU A 108 -11.40 8.76 4.11
CA LEU A 108 -10.29 8.29 3.28
C LEU A 108 -9.68 6.98 3.79
N ALA A 109 -9.77 6.67 5.08
CA ALA A 109 -9.33 5.40 5.63
C ALA A 109 -10.18 4.24 5.11
N GLU A 110 -11.50 4.39 5.13
CA GLU A 110 -12.42 3.43 4.53
C GLU A 110 -12.14 3.26 3.03
N TYR A 111 -12.06 4.38 2.30
CA TYR A 111 -11.83 4.38 0.85
C TYR A 111 -10.48 3.76 0.44
N TRP A 112 -9.40 3.98 1.21
CA TRP A 112 -8.08 3.41 0.94
C TRP A 112 -7.87 2.01 1.55
N GLY A 113 -8.82 1.49 2.32
CA GLY A 113 -8.67 0.22 3.05
C GLY A 113 -7.55 0.28 4.10
N LYS A 114 -7.54 1.33 4.92
CA LYS A 114 -6.50 1.61 5.93
C LYS A 114 -7.10 1.94 7.29
N SER A 115 -6.26 2.00 8.32
CA SER A 115 -6.67 2.61 9.58
C SER A 115 -6.78 4.14 9.42
N THR A 116 -7.59 4.78 10.27
CA THR A 116 -7.68 6.26 10.30
C THR A 116 -6.33 6.91 10.57
N TRP A 117 -5.49 6.28 11.39
CA TRP A 117 -4.12 6.76 11.63
C TRP A 117 -3.25 6.72 10.38
N ASP A 118 -3.26 5.59 9.66
CA ASP A 118 -2.51 5.45 8.41
C ASP A 118 -3.01 6.40 7.31
N ALA A 119 -4.32 6.68 7.29
CA ALA A 119 -4.89 7.67 6.39
C ALA A 119 -4.39 9.08 6.71
N LYS A 120 -4.32 9.49 8.00
CA LYS A 120 -3.70 10.76 8.40
C LYS A 120 -2.26 10.87 7.94
N LEU A 121 -1.47 9.81 8.14
CA LEU A 121 -0.07 9.78 7.68
C LEU A 121 0.03 9.86 6.14
N LYS A 122 -0.87 9.20 5.40
CA LYS A 122 -0.89 9.32 3.93
C LYS A 122 -1.28 10.74 3.48
N ILE A 123 -2.28 11.36 4.10
CA ILE A 123 -2.67 12.76 3.85
C ILE A 123 -1.48 13.68 4.11
N ALA A 124 -0.82 13.53 5.26
CA ALA A 124 0.37 14.27 5.64
C ALA A 124 1.50 14.14 4.61
N ARG A 125 1.82 12.93 4.16
CA ARG A 125 2.85 12.67 3.14
C ARG A 125 2.52 13.37 1.82
N LEU A 126 1.25 13.29 1.39
CA LEU A 126 0.79 13.98 0.19
C LEU A 126 0.94 15.50 0.35
N LEU A 127 0.56 16.07 1.50
CA LEU A 127 0.75 17.49 1.81
C LEU A 127 2.22 17.92 1.79
N VAL A 128 3.11 17.17 2.44
CA VAL A 128 4.56 17.44 2.45
C VAL A 128 5.13 17.37 1.03
N SER A 129 4.62 16.49 0.19
CA SER A 129 5.00 16.40 -1.24
C SER A 129 4.33 17.44 -2.14
N GLY A 130 3.40 18.25 -1.62
CA GLY A 130 2.66 19.27 -2.38
C GLY A 130 1.49 18.74 -3.22
N ASP A 131 1.06 17.49 -3.02
CA ASP A 131 0.01 16.82 -3.79
C ASP A 131 -1.37 16.91 -3.12
N ASP A 132 -1.80 18.14 -2.78
CA ASP A 132 -3.13 18.44 -2.22
C ASP A 132 -4.25 18.01 -3.17
N ALA A 133 -3.99 18.08 -4.48
CA ALA A 133 -4.94 17.72 -5.52
C ALA A 133 -5.31 16.23 -5.49
N ALA A 134 -4.34 15.32 -5.25
CA ALA A 134 -4.63 13.90 -5.07
C ALA A 134 -5.54 13.64 -3.87
N ILE A 135 -5.30 14.32 -2.74
CA ILE A 135 -6.15 14.18 -1.55
C ILE A 135 -7.57 14.67 -1.84
N GLN A 136 -7.72 15.83 -2.49
CA GLN A 136 -9.04 16.36 -2.86
C GLN A 136 -9.80 15.42 -3.80
N LYS A 137 -9.11 14.86 -4.80
CA LYS A 137 -9.69 13.90 -5.74
C LYS A 137 -10.19 12.65 -5.03
N ASP A 138 -9.34 12.03 -4.21
CA ASP A 138 -9.70 10.82 -3.46
C ASP A 138 -10.85 11.11 -2.48
N LEU A 139 -10.85 12.28 -1.84
CA LEU A 139 -11.91 12.68 -0.92
C LEU A 139 -13.24 12.90 -1.65
N GLN A 140 -13.22 13.51 -2.84
CA GLN A 140 -14.42 13.65 -3.67
C GLN A 140 -14.97 12.28 -4.09
N GLN A 141 -14.10 11.36 -4.49
CA GLN A 141 -14.51 10.01 -4.87
C GLN A 141 -15.09 9.25 -3.68
N ALA A 142 -14.43 9.29 -2.52
CA ALA A 142 -14.91 8.67 -1.29
C ALA A 142 -16.28 9.22 -0.86
N LYS A 143 -16.48 10.55 -0.95
CA LYS A 143 -17.78 11.20 -0.67
C LYS A 143 -18.86 10.73 -1.65
N ALA A 144 -18.54 10.64 -2.94
CA ALA A 144 -19.47 10.16 -3.95
C ALA A 144 -19.87 8.70 -3.71
N GLU A 145 -18.91 7.80 -3.45
CA GLU A 145 -19.18 6.39 -3.17
C GLU A 145 -20.02 6.23 -1.89
N GLN A 146 -19.73 6.99 -0.83
CA GLN A 146 -20.53 6.98 0.39
C GLN A 146 -21.96 7.47 0.15
N GLN A 147 -22.15 8.54 -0.63
CA GLN A 147 -23.49 9.03 -1.01
C GLN A 147 -24.26 8.00 -1.84
N GLN A 148 -23.60 7.35 -2.80
CA GLN A 148 -24.19 6.30 -3.62
C GLN A 148 -24.61 5.10 -2.75
N TRP A 149 -23.73 4.66 -1.87
CA TRP A 149 -24.03 3.58 -0.94
C TRP A 149 -25.23 3.93 -0.06
N ASN A 150 -25.22 5.10 0.57
CA ASN A 150 -26.33 5.58 1.41
C ASN A 150 -27.65 5.69 0.63
N ALA A 151 -27.61 6.15 -0.62
CA ALA A 151 -28.79 6.23 -1.46
C ALA A 151 -29.36 4.84 -1.76
N TYR A 152 -28.51 3.87 -2.13
CA TYR A 152 -28.94 2.50 -2.33
C TYR A 152 -29.46 1.86 -1.03
N SER A 153 -28.71 1.98 0.08
CA SER A 153 -29.03 1.30 1.34
C SER A 153 -30.33 1.79 1.97
N ASN A 154 -30.70 3.04 1.73
CA ASN A 154 -31.96 3.64 2.18
C ASN A 154 -33.08 3.54 1.12
N SER A 155 -32.82 2.91 -0.02
CA SER A 155 -33.81 2.74 -1.08
C SER A 155 -34.67 1.51 -0.85
N LYS A 156 -35.67 1.34 -1.73
CA LYS A 156 -36.49 0.13 -1.82
C LYS A 156 -35.81 -1.02 -2.57
N TYR A 157 -34.66 -0.78 -3.23
CA TYR A 157 -33.99 -1.78 -4.04
C TYR A 157 -33.21 -2.76 -3.16
N THR A 158 -33.35 -4.03 -3.49
CA THR A 158 -32.80 -5.13 -2.71
C THR A 158 -31.47 -5.62 -3.27
N TYR A 159 -30.81 -6.51 -2.52
CA TYR A 159 -29.65 -7.24 -3.02
C TYR A 159 -29.96 -8.00 -4.32
N ASP A 160 -31.13 -8.63 -4.41
CA ASP A 160 -31.54 -9.41 -5.57
C ASP A 160 -31.73 -8.51 -6.80
N ASP A 161 -32.30 -7.32 -6.63
CA ASP A 161 -32.38 -6.31 -7.69
C ASP A 161 -30.98 -5.91 -8.18
N ALA A 162 -30.04 -5.70 -7.24
CA ALA A 162 -28.66 -5.36 -7.59
C ALA A 162 -27.93 -6.52 -8.27
N ALA A 163 -28.17 -7.77 -7.88
CA ALA A 163 -27.57 -8.94 -8.51
C ALA A 163 -28.05 -9.11 -9.97
N VAL A 164 -29.37 -8.97 -10.20
CA VAL A 164 -29.96 -8.98 -11.55
C VAL A 164 -29.39 -7.84 -12.41
N LEU A 165 -29.30 -6.64 -11.84
CA LEU A 165 -28.77 -5.48 -12.54
C LEU A 165 -27.26 -5.56 -12.78
N ALA A 166 -26.50 -6.28 -11.94
CA ALA A 166 -25.09 -6.52 -12.16
C ALA A 166 -24.88 -7.31 -13.45
N GLU A 167 -25.62 -8.41 -13.62
CA GLU A 167 -25.60 -9.19 -14.86
C GLU A 167 -26.01 -8.34 -16.07
N TYR A 168 -27.15 -7.62 -15.96
CA TYR A 168 -27.66 -6.79 -17.05
C TYR A 168 -26.71 -5.67 -17.48
N TRP A 169 -26.02 -5.04 -16.53
CA TRP A 169 -25.06 -3.96 -16.82
C TRP A 169 -23.63 -4.45 -17.08
N GLY A 170 -23.39 -5.76 -17.12
CA GLY A 170 -22.06 -6.33 -17.31
C GLY A 170 -21.08 -6.01 -16.18
N LYS A 171 -21.58 -5.94 -14.94
CA LYS A 171 -20.78 -5.78 -13.72
C LYS A 171 -20.43 -7.15 -13.14
N SER A 172 -19.20 -7.29 -12.64
CA SER A 172 -18.70 -8.53 -12.05
C SER A 172 -19.35 -8.85 -10.71
N GLU A 173 -19.73 -7.81 -9.95
CA GLU A 173 -20.26 -7.98 -8.60
C GLU A 173 -21.55 -7.19 -8.40
N ALA A 174 -22.44 -7.74 -7.57
CA ALA A 174 -23.64 -7.02 -7.12
C ALA A 174 -23.26 -5.69 -6.46
N TRP A 175 -22.10 -5.61 -5.79
CA TRP A 175 -21.58 -4.38 -5.20
C TRP A 175 -21.51 -3.21 -6.21
N ASP A 176 -20.92 -3.44 -7.38
CA ASP A 176 -20.82 -2.41 -8.43
C ASP A 176 -22.19 -1.94 -8.92
N ALA A 177 -23.17 -2.86 -8.98
CA ALA A 177 -24.54 -2.53 -9.32
C ALA A 177 -25.22 -1.72 -8.22
N LYS A 178 -24.97 -2.01 -6.93
CA LYS A 178 -25.48 -1.19 -5.81
C LYS A 178 -24.99 0.24 -5.90
N LEU A 179 -23.70 0.45 -6.15
CA LEU A 179 -23.14 1.80 -6.33
C LEU A 179 -23.75 2.51 -7.55
N LYS A 180 -23.98 1.80 -8.66
CA LYS A 180 -24.65 2.38 -9.83
C LYS A 180 -26.12 2.72 -9.58
N ILE A 181 -26.88 1.85 -8.89
CA ILE A 181 -28.25 2.14 -8.44
C ILE A 181 -28.23 3.40 -7.55
N GLY A 182 -27.34 3.42 -6.57
CA GLY A 182 -27.10 4.57 -5.70
C GLY A 182 -26.82 5.86 -6.47
N SER A 183 -25.95 5.80 -7.47
CA SER A 183 -25.63 6.94 -8.34
C SER A 183 -26.84 7.44 -9.11
N LEU A 184 -27.66 6.54 -9.65
CA LEU A 184 -28.88 6.90 -10.37
C LEU A 184 -29.93 7.51 -9.43
N LEU A 185 -30.02 7.02 -8.20
CA LEU A 185 -30.88 7.60 -7.16
C LEU A 185 -30.42 9.00 -6.76
N VAL A 186 -29.12 9.20 -6.53
CA VAL A 186 -28.55 10.53 -6.23
C VAL A 186 -28.81 11.52 -7.37
N SER A 187 -28.77 11.08 -8.63
CA SER A 187 -29.08 11.92 -9.78
C SER A 187 -30.58 12.06 -10.08
N GLY A 188 -31.46 11.39 -9.32
CA GLY A 188 -32.92 11.40 -9.53
C GLY A 188 -33.42 10.58 -10.73
N ASP A 189 -32.58 9.72 -11.32
CA ASP A 189 -32.92 8.89 -12.48
C ASP A 189 -33.41 7.50 -12.06
N GLU A 190 -34.44 7.47 -11.21
CA GLU A 190 -35.02 6.22 -10.74
C GLU A 190 -35.67 5.42 -11.89
N ALA A 191 -36.16 6.12 -12.91
CA ALA A 191 -36.76 5.51 -14.09
C ALA A 191 -35.79 4.61 -14.86
N ALA A 192 -34.49 4.98 -14.94
CA ALA A 192 -33.47 4.13 -15.55
C ALA A 192 -33.30 2.80 -14.81
N ILE A 193 -33.40 2.80 -13.47
CA ILE A 193 -33.29 1.58 -12.66
C ILE A 193 -34.48 0.66 -12.93
N GLN A 194 -35.71 1.20 -12.89
CA GLN A 194 -36.93 0.45 -13.15
C GLN A 194 -36.97 -0.14 -14.55
N LYS A 195 -36.56 0.64 -15.56
CA LYS A 195 -36.46 0.18 -16.93
C LYS A 195 -35.44 -0.96 -17.07
N ALA A 196 -34.27 -0.82 -16.44
CA ALA A 196 -33.25 -1.86 -16.46
C ALA A 196 -33.75 -3.16 -15.80
N LEU A 197 -34.45 -3.08 -14.65
CA LEU A 197 -35.03 -4.25 -13.99
C LEU A 197 -36.11 -4.94 -14.84
N GLN A 198 -36.94 -4.17 -15.55
CA GLN A 198 -37.93 -4.74 -16.46
C GLN A 198 -37.28 -5.47 -17.64
N GLN A 199 -36.17 -4.94 -18.16
CA GLN A 199 -35.44 -5.53 -19.29
C GLN A 199 -34.58 -6.73 -18.88
N ALA A 200 -34.14 -6.77 -17.62
CA ALA A 200 -33.32 -7.84 -17.07
C ALA A 200 -34.14 -9.06 -16.59
N LYS A 201 -35.45 -8.88 -16.35
CA LYS A 201 -36.35 -9.99 -16.00
C LYS A 201 -36.74 -10.76 -17.29
N PRO A 202 -36.59 -12.10 -17.31
CA PRO A 202 -36.94 -12.93 -18.46
C PRO A 202 -38.45 -12.98 -18.74
#